data_AF-A0A353QJS5-F1
#
_entry.id   AF-A0A353QJS5-F1
#
_cell.length_a   1.000
_cell.length_b   1.000
_cell.length_c   1.000
_cell.angle_alpha   90.00
_cell.angle_beta   90.00
_cell.angle_gamma   90.00
#
_symmetry.space_group_name_H-M   'P 1'
#
loop_
_entity.id
_entity.type
_entity.pdbx_description
1 polymer ?
#
loop_
_entity_poly.entity_id
_entity_poly.type
_entity_poly.pdbx_seq_one_letter_code
_entity_poly.pdbx_strand_id
1 'polypeptide(L)'
;VMTNLEDVAEKEAALFDFAENLPRVDAEINPETVKGSQFVRPLFEFSGACAGCGETPYIKLTTQLFGDRMMVANATGCSSIYGGSAPTCPYTKNEDGHGPAWGNSLFEDNAEYGFGFNLAVAQKRAKLEDLINAASKLAIPADLKEAFDQWLADKDDGEKSKAASAKVRAAVKPALNKADGELAKLLTEIMSFEDYLVKKSIWIFGGDGWAYDIGYGGLDHVLASGADVNVLVLDTEVYSNTGGQSSKATPTGAVAKFAAAGKRTRKKDLGMMAMSYGYVYVASVAMGANRNQLM
;
A
#
# COMPACT_ATOMS: atom_id res chain seq x y z
N VAL A 1 -20.89 24.60 -9.34
CA VAL A 1 -20.79 25.16 -10.71
C VAL A 1 -19.32 25.34 -11.00
N MET A 2 -18.82 24.86 -12.13
CA MET A 2 -17.42 25.07 -12.52
C MET A 2 -17.23 26.54 -12.94
N THR A 3 -16.11 27.16 -12.57
CA THR A 3 -15.74 28.55 -12.88
C THR A 3 -14.38 28.60 -13.58
N ASN A 4 -14.05 29.70 -14.25
CA ASN A 4 -12.73 29.84 -14.86
C ASN A 4 -11.65 29.99 -13.79
N LEU A 5 -10.50 29.37 -14.00
CA LEU A 5 -9.38 29.42 -13.07
C LEU A 5 -8.84 30.84 -12.90
N GLU A 6 -8.68 31.60 -13.99
CA GLU A 6 -8.13 32.97 -13.99
C GLU A 6 -8.90 33.93 -13.07
N ASP A 7 -10.22 33.71 -12.92
CA ASP A 7 -11.10 34.56 -12.11
C ASP A 7 -10.92 34.32 -10.59
N VAL A 8 -10.40 33.15 -10.19
CA VAL A 8 -10.39 32.71 -8.79
C VAL A 8 -9.02 32.25 -8.27
N ALA A 9 -8.02 32.06 -9.14
CA ALA A 9 -6.75 31.40 -8.82
C ALA A 9 -6.03 32.04 -7.62
N GLU A 10 -5.84 33.36 -7.61
CA GLU A 10 -5.13 34.05 -6.52
C GLU A 10 -5.84 33.87 -5.17
N LYS A 11 -7.17 34.00 -5.18
CA LYS A 11 -7.99 33.86 -3.98
C LYS A 11 -7.98 32.43 -3.47
N GLU A 12 -8.24 31.45 -4.33
CA GLU A 12 -8.30 30.05 -3.94
C GLU A 12 -6.92 29.49 -3.59
N ALA A 13 -5.83 30.00 -4.17
CA ALA A 13 -4.47 29.68 -3.75
C ALA A 13 -4.21 30.14 -2.30
N ALA A 14 -4.56 31.39 -1.95
CA ALA A 14 -4.42 31.87 -0.58
C ALA A 14 -5.28 31.09 0.43
N LEU A 15 -6.48 30.65 0.02
CA LEU A 15 -7.34 29.80 0.84
C LEU A 15 -6.79 28.38 0.99
N PHE A 16 -6.25 27.81 -0.08
CA PHE A 16 -5.59 26.51 -0.07
C PHE A 16 -4.36 26.52 0.85
N ASP A 17 -3.50 27.53 0.72
CA ASP A 17 -2.32 27.71 1.57
C ASP A 17 -2.71 27.83 3.05
N PHE A 18 -3.80 28.55 3.36
CA PHE A 18 -4.31 28.59 4.73
C PHE A 18 -4.83 27.22 5.20
N ALA A 19 -5.57 26.51 4.36
CA ALA A 19 -6.16 25.20 4.69
C ALA A 19 -5.09 24.11 4.92
N GLU A 20 -4.04 24.08 4.10
CA GLU A 20 -2.91 23.14 4.25
C GLU A 20 -2.15 23.34 5.57
N ASN A 21 -2.18 24.54 6.13
CA ASN A 21 -1.51 24.88 7.39
C ASN A 21 -2.42 24.76 8.63
N LEU A 22 -3.66 24.28 8.48
CA LEU A 22 -4.54 24.04 9.63
C LEU A 22 -3.98 22.92 10.53
N PRO A 23 -4.08 23.08 11.86
CA PRO A 23 -3.65 22.02 12.77
C PRO A 23 -4.53 20.78 12.60
N ARG A 24 -3.93 19.61 12.81
CA ARG A 24 -4.65 18.35 12.83
C ARG A 24 -5.73 18.38 13.92
N VAL A 25 -6.95 18.06 13.53
CA VAL A 25 -8.06 17.89 14.46
C VAL A 25 -8.02 16.45 14.98
N ASP A 26 -7.87 16.30 16.30
CA ASP A 26 -7.94 15.00 16.95
C ASP A 26 -9.42 14.65 17.19
N ALA A 27 -10.01 13.95 16.21
CA ALA A 27 -11.39 13.51 16.25
C ALA A 27 -11.45 11.99 15.99
N GLU A 28 -12.23 11.29 16.80
CA GLU A 28 -12.54 9.88 16.58
C GLU A 28 -13.45 9.74 15.35
N ILE A 29 -12.85 9.42 14.21
CA ILE A 29 -13.52 9.26 12.93
C ILE A 29 -13.22 7.85 12.42
N ASN A 30 -14.26 7.07 12.15
CA ASN A 30 -14.07 5.73 11.58
C ASN A 30 -13.57 5.82 10.11
N PRO A 31 -12.31 5.45 9.82
CA PRO A 31 -11.73 5.57 8.48
C PRO A 31 -12.35 4.59 7.48
N GLU A 32 -13.04 3.55 7.92
CA GLU A 32 -13.68 2.53 7.06
C GLU A 32 -15.01 3.01 6.45
N THR A 33 -15.44 4.23 6.76
CA THR A 33 -16.59 4.85 6.10
C THR A 33 -16.14 5.75 4.95
N VAL A 34 -17.00 5.91 3.93
CA VAL A 34 -16.72 6.82 2.80
C VAL A 34 -16.41 8.24 3.28
N LYS A 35 -17.12 8.76 4.29
CA LYS A 35 -16.86 10.08 4.86
C LYS A 35 -15.56 10.09 5.67
N GLY A 36 -15.37 9.08 6.49
CA GLY A 36 -14.25 9.03 7.43
C GLY A 36 -12.90 8.87 6.75
N SER A 37 -12.80 8.03 5.71
CA SER A 37 -11.57 7.90 4.93
C SER A 37 -11.09 9.22 4.34
N GLN A 38 -12.00 10.16 4.05
CA GLN A 38 -11.65 11.46 3.46
C GLN A 38 -11.18 12.49 4.49
N PHE A 39 -11.31 12.22 5.79
CA PHE A 39 -10.61 12.99 6.83
C PHE A 39 -9.19 12.49 7.07
N VAL A 40 -8.82 11.34 6.53
CA VAL A 40 -7.43 10.88 6.55
C VAL A 40 -6.66 11.53 5.40
N ARG A 41 -5.47 12.04 5.71
CA ARG A 41 -4.58 12.66 4.73
C ARG A 41 -4.31 11.70 3.57
N PRO A 42 -4.58 12.08 2.31
CA PRO A 42 -4.17 11.28 1.16
C PRO A 42 -2.65 11.28 1.05
N LEU A 43 -2.04 10.11 0.88
CA LEU A 43 -0.59 9.99 0.66
C LEU A 43 -0.24 9.71 -0.81
N PHE A 44 -1.17 10.02 -1.70
CA PHE A 44 -1.00 10.02 -3.15
C PHE A 44 -1.74 11.23 -3.74
N GLU A 45 -0.99 12.24 -4.16
CA GLU A 45 -1.52 13.54 -4.56
C GLU A 45 -0.75 14.12 -5.76
N PHE A 46 -1.43 14.99 -6.53
CA PHE A 46 -0.85 15.77 -7.63
C PHE A 46 -0.02 14.95 -8.65
N SER A 47 -0.48 13.76 -9.01
CA SER A 47 0.17 12.92 -10.01
C SER A 47 0.01 13.43 -11.44
N GLY A 48 0.86 12.95 -12.36
CA GLY A 48 0.79 13.27 -13.78
C GLY A 48 -0.29 12.51 -14.57
N ALA A 49 -1.32 11.97 -13.90
CA ALA A 49 -2.39 11.23 -14.57
C ALA A 49 -3.31 12.15 -15.38
N CYS A 50 -4.08 11.57 -16.31
CA CYS A 50 -5.07 12.33 -17.08
C CYS A 50 -6.15 12.96 -16.17
N ALA A 51 -6.74 14.07 -16.60
CA ALA A 51 -7.90 14.66 -15.93
C ALA A 51 -9.06 13.66 -15.90
N GLY A 52 -9.55 13.32 -14.70
CA GLY A 52 -10.59 12.30 -14.52
C GLY A 52 -10.10 10.86 -14.69
N CYS A 53 -8.80 10.60 -14.53
CA CYS A 53 -8.24 9.24 -14.54
C CYS A 53 -9.00 8.33 -13.57
N GLY A 54 -9.41 7.15 -14.05
CA GLY A 54 -10.13 6.15 -13.26
C GLY A 54 -9.24 5.34 -12.31
N GLU A 55 -7.91 5.41 -12.43
CA GLU A 55 -6.98 4.59 -11.63
C GLU A 55 -6.63 5.25 -10.28
N THR A 56 -6.29 6.55 -10.31
CA THR A 56 -5.73 7.26 -9.15
C THR A 56 -6.66 7.35 -7.93
N PRO A 57 -8.00 7.40 -8.05
CA PRO A 57 -8.86 7.40 -6.87
C PRO A 57 -8.73 6.13 -6.02
N TYR A 58 -8.52 4.96 -6.65
CA TYR A 58 -8.31 3.70 -5.93
C TYR A 58 -6.99 3.73 -5.15
N ILE A 59 -5.89 4.17 -5.80
CA ILE A 59 -4.58 4.30 -5.13
C ILE A 59 -4.68 5.28 -3.95
N LYS A 60 -5.29 6.45 -4.16
CA LYS A 60 -5.48 7.46 -3.12
C LYS A 60 -6.25 6.92 -1.92
N LEU A 61 -7.36 6.21 -2.15
CA LEU A 61 -8.12 5.61 -1.06
C LEU A 61 -7.29 4.56 -0.30
N THR A 62 -6.57 3.71 -1.02
CA THR A 62 -5.68 2.71 -0.43
C THR A 62 -4.59 3.36 0.44
N THR A 63 -4.04 4.51 0.05
CA THR A 63 -3.07 5.22 0.89
C THR A 63 -3.69 5.89 2.11
N GLN A 64 -4.95 6.32 2.05
CA GLN A 64 -5.67 6.83 3.22
C GLN A 64 -5.95 5.74 4.26
N LEU A 65 -6.13 4.49 3.85
CA LEU A 65 -6.43 3.39 4.76
C LEU A 65 -5.16 2.73 5.34
N PHE A 66 -4.10 2.60 4.53
CA PHE A 66 -2.93 1.79 4.92
C PHE A 66 -1.58 2.47 4.66
N GLY A 67 -1.56 3.70 4.16
CA GLY A 67 -0.36 4.35 3.61
C GLY A 67 0.75 4.60 4.62
N ASP A 68 0.44 4.68 5.91
CA ASP A 68 1.42 4.88 6.99
C ASP A 68 2.35 3.66 7.19
N ARG A 69 1.93 2.47 6.76
CA ARG A 69 2.67 1.21 6.88
C ARG A 69 2.80 0.45 5.55
N MET A 70 2.56 1.13 4.44
CA MET A 70 2.49 0.53 3.10
C MET A 70 3.86 0.40 2.43
N MET A 71 4.07 -0.70 1.71
CA MET A 71 5.11 -0.83 0.69
C MET A 71 4.46 -1.21 -0.63
N VAL A 72 4.82 -0.52 -1.72
CA VAL A 72 4.20 -0.67 -3.04
C VAL A 72 5.22 -1.22 -4.04
N ALA A 73 4.93 -2.39 -4.58
CA ALA A 73 5.52 -2.91 -5.81
C ALA A 73 4.59 -2.55 -6.97
N ASN A 74 5.04 -1.72 -7.90
CA ASN A 74 4.23 -1.23 -9.00
C ASN A 74 4.74 -1.75 -10.35
N ALA A 75 3.89 -2.42 -11.12
CA ALA A 75 4.23 -2.89 -12.46
C ALA A 75 4.40 -1.71 -13.41
N THR A 76 5.21 -1.89 -14.44
CA THR A 76 5.35 -0.87 -15.50
C THR A 76 4.04 -0.67 -16.25
N GLY A 77 3.57 0.57 -16.37
CA GLY A 77 2.30 0.92 -17.00
C GLY A 77 1.88 2.36 -16.68
N CYS A 78 0.61 2.73 -16.90
CA CYS A 78 0.14 4.08 -16.54
C CYS A 78 0.43 4.40 -15.07
N SER A 79 0.19 3.43 -14.18
CA SER A 79 0.44 3.59 -12.75
C SER A 79 1.89 3.82 -12.36
N SER A 80 2.87 3.31 -13.12
CA SER A 80 4.28 3.67 -12.88
C SER A 80 4.64 5.02 -13.51
N ILE A 81 4.02 5.39 -14.64
CA ILE A 81 4.27 6.69 -15.28
C ILE A 81 3.75 7.83 -14.42
N TYR A 82 2.47 7.83 -14.06
CA TYR A 82 1.97 8.90 -13.19
C TYR A 82 2.48 8.74 -11.74
N GLY A 83 2.95 7.55 -11.34
CA GLY A 83 3.39 7.22 -9.98
C GLY A 83 4.87 7.45 -9.69
N GLY A 84 5.73 7.55 -10.71
CA GLY A 84 7.18 7.57 -10.55
C GLY A 84 7.97 8.12 -11.73
N SER A 85 7.42 9.06 -12.51
CA SER A 85 8.18 9.76 -13.56
C SER A 85 9.04 10.87 -12.96
N ALA A 86 10.36 10.64 -12.92
CA ALA A 86 11.32 11.60 -12.41
C ALA A 86 11.18 12.97 -13.11
N PRO A 87 11.29 14.10 -12.37
CA PRO A 87 11.67 14.19 -10.96
C PRO A 87 10.50 14.16 -9.96
N THR A 88 9.27 13.92 -10.40
CA THR A 88 8.08 14.10 -9.53
C THR A 88 7.69 12.79 -8.86
N CYS A 89 7.48 12.83 -7.54
CA CYS A 89 6.94 11.72 -6.76
C CYS A 89 5.57 12.14 -6.18
N PRO A 90 4.45 11.57 -6.63
CA PRO A 90 3.12 11.89 -6.09
C PRO A 90 2.82 11.19 -4.76
N TYR A 91 3.65 10.22 -4.36
CA TYR A 91 3.56 9.61 -3.03
C TYR A 91 4.22 10.55 -2.01
N THR A 92 3.46 10.89 -0.97
CA THR A 92 3.89 11.82 0.08
C THR A 92 3.89 11.14 1.45
N LYS A 93 4.21 11.91 2.49
CA LYS A 93 4.26 11.46 3.89
C LYS A 93 3.19 12.16 4.71
N ASN A 94 2.79 11.52 5.79
CA ASN A 94 2.03 12.16 6.86
C ASN A 94 2.94 13.04 7.73
N GLU A 95 2.36 13.67 8.75
CA GLU A 95 3.03 14.58 9.67
C GLU A 95 4.12 13.89 10.50
N ASP A 96 3.99 12.59 10.74
CA ASP A 96 4.98 11.76 11.43
C ASP A 96 6.14 11.33 10.51
N GLY A 97 6.12 11.74 9.23
CA GLY A 97 7.11 11.40 8.23
C GLY A 97 6.97 9.99 7.65
N HIS A 98 5.83 9.34 7.87
CA HIS A 98 5.51 8.00 7.37
C HIS A 98 4.67 8.07 6.09
N GLY A 99 4.97 7.20 5.14
CA GLY A 99 4.21 7.11 3.89
C GLY A 99 4.62 5.90 3.05
N PRO A 100 3.94 5.66 1.93
CA PRO A 100 4.20 4.50 1.10
C PRO A 100 5.63 4.48 0.56
N ALA A 101 6.36 3.38 0.81
CA ALA A 101 7.62 3.12 0.12
C ALA A 101 7.31 2.51 -1.25
N TRP A 102 7.64 3.21 -2.34
CA TRP A 102 7.28 2.81 -3.69
C TRP A 102 8.48 2.31 -4.50
N GLY A 103 8.28 1.24 -5.27
CA GLY A 103 9.26 0.73 -6.24
C GLY A 103 8.60 0.16 -7.48
N ASN A 104 9.22 0.38 -8.63
CA ASN A 104 8.88 -0.25 -9.90
C ASN A 104 10.10 -1.02 -10.40
N SER A 105 9.96 -2.34 -10.54
CA SER A 105 11.00 -3.20 -11.11
C SER A 105 10.82 -3.24 -12.64
N LEU A 106 10.11 -4.25 -13.16
CA LEU A 106 9.83 -4.40 -14.58
C LEU A 106 8.31 -4.51 -14.83
N PHE A 107 7.97 -4.79 -16.09
CA PHE A 107 6.58 -4.98 -16.47
C PHE A 107 6.08 -6.37 -16.07
N GLU A 108 6.94 -7.37 -16.19
CA GLU A 108 6.65 -8.79 -16.09
C GLU A 108 6.80 -9.38 -14.69
N ASP A 109 7.64 -8.79 -13.83
CA ASP A 109 8.11 -9.40 -12.57
C ASP A 109 7.43 -8.83 -11.32
N ASN A 110 6.40 -8.00 -11.48
CA ASN A 110 5.91 -7.18 -10.37
C ASN A 110 5.28 -8.00 -9.23
N ALA A 111 4.66 -9.15 -9.53
CA ALA A 111 4.10 -10.01 -8.49
C ALA A 111 5.22 -10.57 -7.61
N GLU A 112 6.25 -11.11 -8.26
CA GLU A 112 7.44 -11.69 -7.65
C GLU A 112 8.26 -10.63 -6.91
N TYR A 113 8.31 -9.40 -7.44
CA TYR A 113 8.96 -8.27 -6.81
C TYR A 113 8.28 -7.91 -5.47
N GLY A 114 6.95 -7.78 -5.46
CA GLY A 114 6.18 -7.57 -4.23
C GLY A 114 6.23 -8.76 -3.27
N PHE A 115 6.27 -9.99 -3.78
CA PHE A 115 6.47 -11.19 -2.98
C PHE A 115 7.85 -11.17 -2.29
N GLY A 116 8.90 -10.71 -2.99
CA GLY A 116 10.21 -10.48 -2.40
C GLY A 116 10.20 -9.47 -1.25
N PHE A 117 9.42 -8.39 -1.37
CA PHE A 117 9.21 -7.45 -0.24
C PHE A 117 8.59 -8.15 0.96
N ASN A 118 7.55 -8.97 0.73
CA ASN A 118 6.89 -9.72 1.80
C ASN A 118 7.87 -10.66 2.52
N LEU A 119 8.67 -11.43 1.77
CA LEU A 119 9.68 -12.33 2.35
C LEU A 119 10.72 -11.56 3.19
N ALA A 120 11.21 -10.43 2.67
CA ALA A 120 12.19 -9.61 3.38
C ALA A 120 11.62 -9.02 4.67
N VAL A 121 10.37 -8.52 4.64
CA VAL A 121 9.69 -8.02 5.83
C VAL A 121 9.47 -9.16 6.84
N ALA A 122 8.98 -10.32 6.40
CA ALA A 122 8.76 -11.48 7.26
C ALA A 122 10.05 -11.90 7.98
N GLN A 123 11.17 -11.97 7.26
CA GLN A 123 12.47 -12.32 7.85
C GLN A 123 12.93 -11.31 8.90
N LYS A 124 12.79 -10.01 8.63
CA LYS A 124 13.16 -8.95 9.59
C LYS A 124 12.29 -9.00 10.84
N ARG A 125 10.99 -9.27 10.69
CA ARG A 125 10.06 -9.38 11.83
C ARG A 125 10.27 -10.66 12.64
N ALA A 126 10.60 -11.79 12.01
CA ALA A 126 10.98 -13.01 12.70
C ALA A 126 12.26 -12.79 13.55
N LYS A 127 13.26 -12.11 12.98
CA LYS A 127 14.47 -11.72 13.72
C LYS A 127 14.15 -10.81 14.91
N LEU A 128 13.23 -9.86 14.75
CA LEU A 128 12.79 -8.98 15.84
C LEU A 128 12.08 -9.76 16.95
N GLU A 129 11.24 -10.73 16.60
CA GLU A 129 10.61 -11.66 17.54
C GLU A 129 11.65 -12.49 18.30
N ASP A 130 12.66 -13.04 17.62
CA ASP A 130 13.75 -13.78 18.27
C ASP A 130 14.51 -12.91 19.28
N LEU A 131 14.81 -11.66 18.91
CA LEU A 131 15.49 -10.70 19.78
C LEU A 131 14.66 -10.34 21.01
N ILE A 132 13.36 -10.08 20.82
CA ILE A 132 12.43 -9.77 21.91
C ILE A 132 12.29 -10.99 22.85
N ASN A 133 12.17 -12.19 22.31
CA ASN A 133 12.12 -13.43 23.10
C ASN A 133 13.43 -13.69 23.86
N ALA A 134 14.58 -13.38 23.27
CA ALA A 134 15.88 -13.48 23.94
C ALA A 134 15.98 -12.46 25.09
N ALA A 135 15.63 -11.19 24.84
CA ALA A 135 15.65 -10.15 25.87
C ALA A 135 14.68 -10.47 27.03
N SER A 136 13.53 -11.06 26.73
CA SER A 136 12.51 -11.45 27.72
C SER A 136 12.95 -12.59 28.65
N LYS A 137 14.05 -13.30 28.35
CA LYS A 137 14.65 -14.31 29.23
C LYS A 137 15.62 -13.73 30.25
N LEU A 138 16.01 -12.46 30.08
CA LEU A 138 16.89 -11.75 31.00
C LEU A 138 16.07 -11.04 32.09
N ALA A 139 16.76 -10.56 33.13
CA ALA A 139 16.13 -9.68 34.12
C ALA A 139 15.87 -8.31 33.48
N ILE A 140 14.61 -8.03 33.18
CA ILE A 140 14.17 -6.77 32.56
C ILE A 140 13.13 -6.04 33.42
N PRO A 141 13.03 -4.71 33.29
CA PRO A 141 11.96 -3.93 33.90
C PRO A 141 10.55 -4.41 33.53
N ALA A 142 9.59 -4.26 34.43
CA ALA A 142 8.22 -4.75 34.25
C ALA A 142 7.49 -4.08 33.08
N ASP A 143 7.70 -2.78 32.88
CA ASP A 143 7.18 -1.99 31.76
C ASP A 143 7.72 -2.49 30.41
N LEU A 144 9.00 -2.86 30.35
CA LEU A 144 9.59 -3.45 29.16
C LEU A 144 9.02 -4.84 28.87
N LYS A 145 8.84 -5.68 29.91
CA LYS A 145 8.22 -7.00 29.77
C LYS A 145 6.79 -6.89 29.23
N GLU A 146 6.00 -5.98 29.78
CA GLU A 146 4.61 -5.74 29.33
C GLU A 146 4.58 -5.29 27.86
N ALA A 147 5.47 -4.36 27.47
CA ALA A 147 5.55 -3.88 26.09
C ALA A 147 5.92 -5.00 25.10
N PHE A 148 6.87 -5.87 25.48
CA PHE A 148 7.27 -7.02 24.67
C PHE A 148 6.15 -8.06 24.56
N ASP A 149 5.49 -8.40 25.66
CA ASP A 149 4.40 -9.38 25.66
C ASP A 149 3.22 -8.89 24.81
N GLN A 150 2.88 -7.61 24.92
CA GLN A 150 1.84 -7.03 24.08
C GLN A 150 2.25 -7.06 22.61
N TRP A 151 3.48 -6.67 22.28
CA TRP A 151 3.94 -6.70 20.89
C TRP A 151 3.91 -8.12 20.31
N LEU A 152 4.37 -9.13 21.06
CA LEU A 152 4.31 -10.53 20.61
C LEU A 152 2.88 -11.02 20.34
N ALA A 153 1.91 -10.56 21.13
CA ALA A 153 0.49 -10.89 20.94
C ALA A 153 -0.13 -10.15 19.74
N ASP A 154 0.24 -8.89 19.51
CA ASP A 154 -0.40 -7.99 18.56
C ASP A 154 0.37 -7.80 17.24
N LYS A 155 1.58 -8.36 17.10
CA LYS A 155 2.49 -8.12 15.95
C LYS A 155 1.86 -8.42 14.60
N ASP A 156 0.95 -9.38 14.50
CA ASP A 156 0.40 -9.80 13.20
C ASP A 156 -0.88 -9.05 12.80
N ASP A 157 -1.33 -8.11 13.63
CA ASP A 157 -2.44 -7.19 13.38
C ASP A 157 -1.92 -5.80 12.95
N GLY A 158 -2.51 -5.24 11.89
CA GLY A 158 -2.06 -3.98 11.30
C GLY A 158 -2.20 -2.77 12.23
N GLU A 159 -3.31 -2.66 12.95
CA GLU A 159 -3.59 -1.50 13.82
C GLU A 159 -3.10 -1.74 15.24
N LYS A 160 -3.30 -2.94 15.80
CA LYS A 160 -2.82 -3.24 17.16
C LYS A 160 -1.30 -3.19 17.24
N SER A 161 -0.60 -3.63 16.19
CA SER A 161 0.86 -3.53 16.16
C SER A 161 1.36 -2.08 16.24
N LYS A 162 0.61 -1.06 15.79
CA LYS A 162 1.00 0.35 15.95
C LYS A 162 1.08 0.75 17.41
N ALA A 163 0.01 0.49 18.17
CA ALA A 163 -0.06 0.79 19.59
C ALA A 163 1.00 0.02 20.39
N ALA A 164 1.17 -1.27 20.09
CA ALA A 164 2.21 -2.09 20.74
C ALA A 164 3.62 -1.60 20.40
N SER A 165 3.88 -1.21 19.15
CA SER A 165 5.17 -0.67 18.72
C SER A 165 5.53 0.63 19.43
N ALA A 166 4.56 1.53 19.63
CA ALA A 166 4.77 2.76 20.38
C ALA A 166 5.19 2.48 21.83
N LYS A 167 4.56 1.48 22.48
CA LYS A 167 4.95 1.03 23.83
C LYS A 167 6.36 0.46 23.87
N VAL A 168 6.73 -0.38 22.89
CA VAL A 168 8.10 -0.91 22.80
C VAL A 168 9.11 0.22 22.66
N ARG A 169 8.90 1.17 21.75
CA ARG A 169 9.80 2.33 21.57
C ARG A 169 9.92 3.17 22.84
N ALA A 170 8.82 3.37 23.56
CA ALA A 170 8.79 4.13 24.81
C ALA A 170 9.52 3.41 25.96
N ALA A 171 9.41 2.08 26.06
CA ALA A 171 10.01 1.28 27.12
C ALA A 171 11.51 0.96 26.87
N VAL A 172 11.90 0.73 25.61
CA VAL A 172 13.30 0.38 25.28
C VAL A 172 14.25 1.55 25.53
N LYS A 173 13.86 2.79 25.21
CA LYS A 173 14.71 3.98 25.40
C LYS A 173 15.25 4.14 26.83
N PRO A 174 14.42 4.16 27.89
CA PRO A 174 14.91 4.25 29.27
C PRO A 174 15.61 2.98 29.74
N ALA A 175 15.20 1.80 29.26
CA ALA A 175 15.84 0.53 29.60
C ALA A 175 17.27 0.46 29.05
N LEU A 176 17.50 0.93 27.82
CA LEU A 176 18.81 0.95 27.17
C LEU A 176 19.84 1.78 27.95
N ASN A 177 19.42 2.88 28.58
CA ASN A 177 20.29 3.74 29.40
C ASN A 177 20.78 3.05 30.69
N LYS A 178 20.08 2.01 31.15
CA LYS A 178 20.39 1.29 32.39
C LYS A 178 20.92 -0.12 32.13
N ALA A 179 20.75 -0.62 30.91
CA ALA A 179 21.17 -1.96 30.53
C ALA A 179 22.69 -2.01 30.32
N ASP A 180 23.27 -3.16 30.66
CA ASP A 180 24.65 -3.50 30.36
C ASP A 180 24.73 -4.89 29.71
N GLY A 181 25.94 -5.29 29.32
CA GLY A 181 26.25 -6.64 28.83
C GLY A 181 25.36 -7.09 27.66
N GLU A 182 24.69 -8.23 27.85
CA GLU A 182 23.86 -8.87 26.84
C GLU A 182 22.55 -8.11 26.58
N LEU A 183 21.91 -7.58 27.63
CA LEU A 183 20.66 -6.85 27.50
C LEU A 183 20.85 -5.59 26.65
N ALA A 184 21.92 -4.83 26.88
CA ALA A 184 22.22 -3.63 26.09
C ALA A 184 22.40 -3.97 24.60
N LYS A 185 23.06 -5.09 24.28
CA LYS A 185 23.25 -5.56 22.89
C LYS A 185 21.91 -5.89 22.24
N LEU A 186 21.07 -6.68 22.92
CA LEU A 186 19.76 -7.08 22.40
C LEU A 186 18.85 -5.88 22.18
N LEU A 187 18.76 -4.96 23.14
CA LEU A 187 17.94 -3.75 23.01
C LEU A 187 18.43 -2.83 21.89
N THR A 188 19.75 -2.71 21.71
CA THR A 188 20.32 -1.95 20.59
C THR A 188 19.95 -2.59 19.25
N GLU A 189 20.05 -3.91 19.15
CA GLU A 189 19.69 -4.64 17.94
C GLU A 189 18.19 -4.54 17.64
N ILE A 190 17.32 -4.63 18.66
CA ILE A 190 15.87 -4.39 18.53
C ILE A 190 15.59 -3.00 17.95
N MET A 191 16.27 -1.96 18.45
CA MET A 191 16.09 -0.60 17.94
C MET A 191 16.61 -0.42 16.52
N SER A 192 17.61 -1.20 16.07
CA SER A 192 18.04 -1.17 14.66
C SER A 192 16.97 -1.69 13.69
N PHE A 193 15.95 -2.40 14.19
CA PHE A 193 14.77 -2.85 13.45
C PHE A 193 13.47 -2.14 13.86
N GLU A 194 13.54 -0.96 14.50
CA GLU A 194 12.33 -0.31 15.04
C GLU A 194 11.25 -0.02 13.98
N ASP A 195 11.65 0.20 12.73
CA ASP A 195 10.75 0.41 11.60
C ASP A 195 9.91 -0.82 11.25
N TYR A 196 10.30 -2.01 11.72
CA TYR A 196 9.61 -3.28 11.48
C TYR A 196 8.77 -3.76 12.69
N LEU A 197 8.72 -2.98 13.77
CA LEU A 197 7.80 -3.25 14.88
C LEU A 197 6.34 -3.22 14.38
N VAL A 198 5.98 -2.21 13.59
CA VAL A 198 4.65 -2.09 12.97
C VAL A 198 4.54 -3.05 11.78
N LYS A 199 3.44 -3.81 11.71
CA LYS A 199 3.17 -4.71 10.57
C LYS A 199 3.04 -3.92 9.27
N LYS A 200 3.87 -4.25 8.29
CA LYS A 200 3.78 -3.63 6.95
C LYS A 200 2.61 -4.21 6.15
N SER A 201 2.05 -3.38 5.28
CA SER A 201 1.03 -3.75 4.30
C SER A 201 1.67 -3.78 2.92
N ILE A 202 1.87 -4.96 2.35
CA ILE A 202 2.49 -5.10 1.03
C ILE A 202 1.41 -5.01 -0.03
N TRP A 203 1.58 -4.07 -0.96
CA TRP A 203 0.67 -3.82 -2.07
C TRP A 203 1.38 -4.00 -3.41
N ILE A 204 0.73 -4.71 -4.31
CA ILE A 204 1.21 -5.01 -5.65
C ILE A 204 0.23 -4.35 -6.63
N PHE A 205 0.63 -3.21 -7.19
CA PHE A 205 -0.18 -2.43 -8.12
C PHE A 205 0.19 -2.73 -9.56
N GLY A 206 -0.80 -2.80 -10.45
CA GLY A 206 -0.52 -2.86 -11.89
C GLY A 206 -1.79 -2.81 -12.73
N GLY A 207 -1.62 -2.49 -14.02
CA GLY A 207 -2.73 -2.48 -14.98
C GLY A 207 -3.14 -3.87 -15.45
N ASP A 208 -4.20 -3.95 -16.25
CA ASP A 208 -4.67 -5.22 -16.80
C ASP A 208 -3.65 -5.91 -17.70
N GLY A 209 -2.86 -5.17 -18.48
CA GLY A 209 -1.82 -5.78 -19.33
C GLY A 209 -0.74 -6.52 -18.56
N TRP A 210 -0.44 -6.11 -17.32
CA TRP A 210 0.43 -6.88 -16.45
C TRP A 210 -0.28 -8.14 -15.95
N ALA A 211 -1.43 -7.97 -15.29
CA ALA A 211 -2.09 -9.05 -14.56
C ALA A 211 -2.71 -10.13 -15.46
N TYR A 212 -3.24 -9.76 -16.62
CA TYR A 212 -3.92 -10.69 -17.52
C TYR A 212 -2.99 -11.33 -18.55
N ASP A 213 -1.92 -10.63 -18.93
CA ASP A 213 -1.00 -11.00 -20.00
C ASP A 213 0.40 -11.33 -19.49
N ILE A 214 1.32 -10.35 -19.44
CA ILE A 214 2.77 -10.62 -19.35
C ILE A 214 3.21 -11.12 -17.96
N GLY A 215 2.63 -10.59 -16.89
CA GLY A 215 2.96 -10.96 -15.51
C GLY A 215 2.00 -11.98 -14.90
N TYR A 216 1.07 -12.54 -15.69
CA TYR A 216 0.05 -13.45 -15.18
C TYR A 216 0.65 -14.70 -14.52
N GLY A 217 1.72 -15.27 -15.10
CA GLY A 217 2.35 -16.47 -14.54
C GLY A 217 2.96 -16.20 -13.14
N GLY A 218 3.60 -15.05 -12.98
CA GLY A 218 4.11 -14.59 -11.68
C GLY A 218 2.99 -14.31 -10.68
N LEU A 219 1.94 -13.61 -11.13
CA LEU A 219 0.77 -13.32 -10.31
C LEU A 219 0.09 -14.61 -9.81
N ASP A 220 -0.15 -15.56 -10.71
CA ASP A 220 -0.71 -16.87 -10.38
C ASP A 220 0.13 -17.59 -9.31
N HIS A 221 1.45 -17.64 -9.48
CA HIS A 221 2.35 -18.28 -8.54
C HIS A 221 2.35 -17.60 -7.16
N VAL A 222 2.36 -16.26 -7.12
CA VAL A 222 2.35 -15.51 -5.86
C VAL A 222 1.03 -15.66 -5.13
N LEU A 223 -0.11 -15.63 -5.84
CA LEU A 223 -1.42 -15.90 -5.23
C LEU A 223 -1.50 -17.34 -4.69
N ALA A 224 -0.97 -18.31 -5.45
CA ALA A 224 -0.92 -19.71 -5.03
C ALA A 224 -0.05 -19.93 -3.77
N SER A 225 0.94 -19.08 -3.52
CA SER A 225 1.83 -19.20 -2.35
C SER A 225 1.13 -19.00 -1.01
N GLY A 226 -0.03 -18.34 -0.98
CA GLY A 226 -0.73 -17.98 0.26
C GLY A 226 -0.06 -16.87 1.07
N ALA A 227 0.89 -16.14 0.48
CA ALA A 227 1.53 -14.99 1.13
C ALA A 227 0.53 -13.88 1.46
N ASP A 228 0.76 -13.18 2.58
CA ASP A 228 0.00 -11.99 3.00
C ASP A 228 0.39 -10.77 2.15
N VAL A 229 -0.14 -10.72 0.93
CA VAL A 229 0.06 -9.63 -0.04
C VAL A 229 -1.29 -9.16 -0.59
N ASN A 230 -1.38 -7.86 -0.89
CA ASN A 230 -2.57 -7.25 -1.48
C ASN A 230 -2.28 -6.94 -2.95
N VAL A 231 -3.05 -7.48 -3.89
CA VAL A 231 -2.89 -7.18 -5.32
C VAL A 231 -4.03 -6.27 -5.78
N LEU A 232 -3.70 -5.10 -6.33
CA LEU A 232 -4.65 -4.17 -6.94
C LEU A 232 -4.43 -4.12 -8.46
N VAL A 233 -5.35 -4.72 -9.20
CA VAL A 233 -5.37 -4.67 -10.66
C VAL A 233 -6.25 -3.50 -11.11
N LEU A 234 -5.62 -2.49 -11.72
CA LEU A 234 -6.27 -1.32 -12.29
C LEU A 234 -6.70 -1.65 -13.73
N ASP A 235 -7.86 -2.31 -13.86
CA ASP A 235 -8.31 -2.87 -15.12
C ASP A 235 -8.93 -1.80 -16.03
N THR A 236 -8.16 -1.33 -17.01
CA THR A 236 -8.60 -0.38 -18.04
C THR A 236 -9.07 -1.07 -19.32
N GLU A 237 -9.02 -2.41 -19.34
CA GLU A 237 -9.34 -3.29 -20.47
C GLU A 237 -8.50 -3.06 -21.73
N VAL A 238 -7.42 -2.26 -21.66
CA VAL A 238 -6.47 -1.97 -22.73
C VAL A 238 -5.11 -1.64 -22.15
N TYR A 239 -4.05 -1.68 -22.97
CA TYR A 239 -2.75 -1.15 -22.55
C TYR A 239 -2.77 0.37 -22.69
N SER A 240 -3.28 1.05 -21.66
CA SER A 240 -3.51 2.51 -21.67
C SER A 240 -2.24 3.30 -21.99
N ASN A 241 -1.11 2.97 -21.33
CA ASN A 241 0.14 3.73 -21.45
C ASN A 241 0.72 3.73 -22.87
N THR A 242 0.71 2.58 -23.54
CA THR A 242 1.30 2.42 -24.88
C THR A 242 0.34 2.80 -26.01
N GLY A 243 -0.79 3.43 -25.65
CA GLY A 243 -1.74 4.02 -26.56
C GLY A 243 -2.85 3.08 -27.02
N GLY A 244 -3.32 2.19 -26.14
CA GLY A 244 -4.58 1.45 -26.31
C GLY A 244 -4.47 0.17 -27.13
N GLN A 245 -3.50 -0.69 -26.84
CA GLN A 245 -3.40 -2.04 -27.40
C GLN A 245 -4.41 -2.98 -26.73
N SER A 246 -4.91 -3.95 -27.49
CA SER A 246 -5.74 -5.03 -26.96
C SER A 246 -4.97 -5.86 -25.92
N SER A 247 -5.65 -6.21 -24.84
CA SER A 247 -5.21 -7.13 -23.78
C SER A 247 -6.10 -8.37 -23.70
N LYS A 248 -5.75 -9.36 -22.87
CA LYS A 248 -6.70 -10.44 -22.52
C LYS A 248 -7.88 -9.93 -21.66
N ALA A 249 -7.77 -8.74 -21.08
CA ALA A 249 -8.85 -8.08 -20.35
C ALA A 249 -9.83 -7.32 -21.27
N THR A 250 -9.46 -7.02 -22.51
CA THR A 250 -10.36 -6.39 -23.49
C THR A 250 -11.61 -7.26 -23.73
N PRO A 251 -12.83 -6.69 -23.70
CA PRO A 251 -14.08 -7.43 -23.89
C PRO A 251 -14.35 -7.75 -25.37
N THR A 252 -15.29 -8.67 -25.62
CA THR A 252 -15.72 -9.01 -26.98
C THR A 252 -16.25 -7.78 -27.70
N GLY A 253 -15.82 -7.58 -28.95
CA GLY A 253 -16.31 -6.50 -29.81
C GLY A 253 -15.64 -5.14 -29.59
N ALA A 254 -14.88 -4.94 -28.51
CA ALA A 254 -14.11 -3.71 -28.31
C ALA A 254 -13.01 -3.56 -29.36
N VAL A 255 -12.85 -2.35 -29.88
CA VAL A 255 -11.83 -1.97 -30.88
C VAL A 255 -10.65 -1.34 -30.15
N ALA A 256 -9.47 -1.88 -30.40
CA ALA A 256 -8.20 -1.41 -29.86
C ALA A 256 -7.09 -1.65 -30.89
N LYS A 257 -5.86 -1.14 -30.67
CA LYS A 257 -4.72 -1.54 -31.52
C LYS A 257 -4.53 -3.05 -31.41
N PHE A 258 -4.24 -3.69 -32.54
CA PHE A 258 -4.22 -5.16 -32.72
C PHE A 258 -5.60 -5.87 -32.63
N ALA A 259 -6.68 -5.12 -32.48
CA ALA A 259 -8.07 -5.61 -32.55
C ALA A 259 -8.95 -4.64 -33.36
N ALA A 260 -8.48 -4.20 -34.54
CA ALA A 260 -9.12 -3.16 -35.35
C ALA A 260 -10.57 -3.51 -35.78
N ALA A 261 -10.86 -4.80 -35.97
CA ALA A 261 -12.20 -5.30 -36.33
C ALA A 261 -13.01 -5.78 -35.12
N GLY A 262 -12.65 -5.32 -33.91
CA GLY A 262 -13.21 -5.78 -32.64
C GLY A 262 -12.57 -7.09 -32.17
N LYS A 263 -12.30 -7.20 -30.86
CA LYS A 263 -11.75 -8.43 -30.27
C LYS A 263 -12.75 -9.58 -30.41
N ARG A 264 -12.27 -10.72 -30.94
CA ARG A 264 -13.11 -11.89 -31.27
C ARG A 264 -13.36 -12.84 -30.10
N THR A 265 -12.59 -12.71 -29.04
CA THR A 265 -12.68 -13.57 -27.85
C THR A 265 -13.17 -12.79 -26.64
N ARG A 266 -13.88 -13.47 -25.74
CA ARG A 266 -14.34 -12.87 -24.48
C ARG A 266 -13.17 -12.39 -23.60
N LYS A 267 -13.48 -11.48 -22.67
CA LYS A 267 -12.59 -11.10 -21.58
C LYS A 267 -12.19 -12.35 -20.81
N LYS A 268 -10.88 -12.50 -20.52
CA LYS A 268 -10.38 -13.53 -19.60
C LYS A 268 -10.94 -13.23 -18.21
N ASP A 269 -11.45 -14.23 -17.51
CA ASP A 269 -11.97 -14.05 -16.16
C ASP A 269 -10.87 -14.34 -15.12
N LEU A 270 -10.05 -13.33 -14.82
CA LEU A 270 -8.94 -13.45 -13.87
C LEU A 270 -9.43 -13.76 -12.45
N GLY A 271 -10.53 -13.13 -12.03
CA GLY A 271 -11.12 -13.36 -10.72
C GLY A 271 -11.58 -14.81 -10.55
N MET A 272 -12.27 -15.37 -11.55
CA MET A 272 -12.68 -16.78 -11.53
C MET A 272 -11.50 -17.75 -11.46
N MET A 273 -10.40 -17.45 -12.15
CA MET A 273 -9.18 -18.27 -12.06
C MET A 273 -8.58 -18.21 -10.66
N ALA A 274 -8.44 -17.02 -10.06
CA ALA A 274 -7.91 -16.87 -8.71
C ALA A 274 -8.81 -17.52 -7.65
N MET A 275 -10.14 -17.45 -7.80
CA MET A 275 -11.09 -18.11 -6.91
C MET A 275 -10.94 -19.64 -6.89
N SER A 276 -10.37 -20.25 -7.93
CA SER A 276 -10.18 -21.71 -7.99
C SER A 276 -9.22 -22.25 -6.93
N TYR A 277 -8.34 -21.42 -6.37
CA TYR A 277 -7.46 -21.79 -5.25
C TYR A 277 -8.22 -22.01 -3.93
N GLY A 278 -9.35 -21.32 -3.73
CA GLY A 278 -10.19 -21.44 -2.53
C GLY A 278 -9.68 -20.70 -1.28
N TYR A 279 -8.39 -20.38 -1.20
CA TYR A 279 -7.78 -19.61 -0.09
C TYR A 279 -7.33 -18.20 -0.50
N VAL A 280 -7.56 -17.81 -1.75
CA VAL A 280 -7.26 -16.46 -2.25
C VAL A 280 -8.53 -15.61 -2.13
N TYR A 281 -8.46 -14.49 -1.41
CA TYR A 281 -9.54 -13.51 -1.38
C TYR A 281 -9.60 -12.77 -2.72
N VAL A 282 -10.79 -12.73 -3.33
CA VAL A 282 -11.02 -12.09 -4.63
C VAL A 282 -12.22 -11.15 -4.54
N ALA A 283 -12.04 -9.90 -4.97
CA ALA A 283 -13.11 -8.92 -5.08
C ALA A 283 -13.03 -8.21 -6.43
N SER A 284 -14.20 -7.93 -7.02
CA SER A 284 -14.35 -7.03 -8.16
C SER A 284 -15.11 -5.80 -7.68
N VAL A 285 -14.54 -4.61 -7.90
CA VAL A 285 -14.99 -3.35 -7.34
C VAL A 285 -15.10 -2.29 -8.44
N ALA A 286 -16.02 -1.36 -8.27
CA ALA A 286 -16.14 -0.18 -9.13
C ALA A 286 -16.59 1.02 -8.29
N MET A 287 -15.67 1.95 -7.99
CA MET A 287 -15.92 3.12 -7.13
C MET A 287 -17.11 3.96 -7.60
N GLY A 288 -17.26 4.13 -8.92
CA GLY A 288 -18.37 4.86 -9.52
C GLY A 288 -19.73 4.16 -9.38
N ALA A 289 -19.74 2.84 -9.17
CA ALA A 289 -20.95 2.04 -8.99
C ALA A 289 -21.38 1.98 -7.51
N ASN A 290 -20.45 1.63 -6.60
CA ASN A 290 -20.76 1.55 -5.18
C ASN A 290 -19.52 1.81 -4.32
N ARG A 291 -19.48 2.97 -3.66
CA ARG A 291 -18.38 3.36 -2.77
C ARG A 291 -18.31 2.48 -1.52
N ASN A 292 -19.45 2.09 -0.95
CA ASN A 292 -19.47 1.27 0.27
C ASN A 292 -19.01 -0.18 0.01
N GLN A 293 -19.16 -0.69 -1.22
CA GLN A 293 -18.64 -2.02 -1.58
C GLN A 293 -17.13 -2.01 -1.82
N LEU A 294 -16.56 -0.86 -2.16
CA LEU A 294 -15.12 -0.67 -2.28
C LEU A 294 -14.44 -0.48 -0.91
N MET A 295 -15.15 0.13 0.06
CA MET A 295 -14.64 0.37 1.42
C MET A 295 -14.40 -0.94 2.18
#